data_AF-A0A348W8Q0-F1
#
_entry.id   AF-A0A348W8Q0-F1
#
_cell.length_a   1.000
_cell.length_b   1.000
_cell.length_c   1.000
_cell.angle_alpha   90.00
_cell.angle_beta   90.00
_cell.angle_gamma   90.00
#
_symmetry.space_group_name_H-M   'P 1'
#
loop_
_entity.id
_entity.type
_entity.pdbx_description
1 polymer ?
#
loop_
_entity_poly.entity_id
_entity_poly.type
_entity_poly.pdbx_seq_one_letter_code
_entity_poly.pdbx_strand_id
1 'polypeptide(L)' 'AKAALLAPENLDKTILEIAYDCGFASLAPFNKAFRALTGQSPRDYRRDRLENDAAVLA' A
#
# COMPACT_ATOMS: atom_id res chain seq x y z
N ALA A 1 -7.50 1.29 -1.60
CA ALA A 1 -6.25 0.83 -0.93
C ALA A 1 -5.19 0.30 -1.90
N LYS A 2 -5.34 -0.87 -2.56
CA LYS A 2 -4.29 -1.41 -3.47
C LYS A 2 -3.85 -0.41 -4.55
N ALA A 3 -4.80 0.17 -5.28
CA ALA A 3 -4.53 1.20 -6.28
C ALA A 3 -3.86 2.44 -5.65
N ALA A 4 -4.39 2.91 -4.52
CA ALA A 4 -3.83 4.06 -3.81
C ALA A 4 -2.36 3.87 -3.38
N LEU A 5 -1.94 2.65 -3.03
CA LEU A 5 -0.54 2.34 -2.67
C LEU A 5 0.43 2.41 -3.85
N LEU A 6 -0.06 2.31 -5.08
CA LEU A 6 0.75 2.24 -6.31
C LEU A 6 0.56 3.48 -7.20
N ALA A 7 -0.37 4.37 -6.85
CA ALA A 7 -0.63 5.58 -7.61
C ALA A 7 0.59 6.51 -7.53
N PRO A 8 1.11 7.04 -8.66
CA PRO A 8 2.30 7.90 -8.69
C PRO A 8 2.22 9.08 -7.71
N GLU A 9 1.06 9.71 -7.60
CA GLU A 9 0.80 10.85 -6.71
C GLU A 9 0.82 10.50 -5.21
N ASN A 10 0.83 9.19 -4.86
CA ASN A 10 0.84 8.71 -3.49
C ASN A 10 2.14 7.99 -3.12
N LEU A 11 3.15 7.94 -3.99
CA LEU A 11 4.41 7.23 -3.70
C LEU A 11 5.16 7.82 -2.50
N ASP A 12 5.10 9.15 -2.35
CA ASP A 12 5.70 9.87 -1.23
C ASP A 12 4.85 9.82 0.05
N LYS A 13 3.57 9.43 -0.05
CA LYS A 13 2.73 9.25 1.13
C LYS A 13 3.19 8.06 1.95
N THR A 14 3.09 8.23 3.25
CA THR A 14 3.21 7.14 4.21
C THR A 14 2.01 6.20 4.10
N ILE A 15 2.19 4.97 4.57
CA ILE A 15 1.09 4.00 4.70
C ILE A 15 -0.02 4.53 5.62
N LEU A 16 0.34 5.36 6.62
CA LEU A 16 -0.62 5.95 7.56
C LEU A 16 -1.51 6.99 6.87
N GLU A 17 -0.94 7.88 6.06
CA GLU A 17 -1.71 8.86 5.27
C GLU A 17 -2.67 8.15 4.32
N ILE A 18 -2.21 7.11 3.62
CA ILE A 18 -3.06 6.30 2.74
C ILE A 18 -4.17 5.58 3.54
N ALA A 19 -3.88 5.16 4.77
CA ALA A 19 -4.89 4.56 5.65
C ALA A 19 -5.98 5.59 6.03
N TYR A 20 -5.58 6.82 6.36
CA TYR A 20 -6.51 7.93 6.65
C TYR A 20 -7.35 8.28 5.41
N ASP A 21 -6.74 8.39 4.23
CA ASP A 21 -7.43 8.64 2.96
C ASP A 21 -8.45 7.52 2.63
N CYS A 22 -8.20 6.29 3.10
CA CYS A 22 -9.11 5.15 2.96
C CYS A 22 -10.18 5.09 4.07
N GLY A 23 -10.24 6.06 4.99
CA GLY A 23 -11.25 6.13 6.05
C GLY A 23 -10.93 5.34 7.33
N PHE A 24 -9.69 4.86 7.50
CA PHE A 24 -9.29 4.19 8.74
C PHE A 24 -8.78 5.19 9.77
N ALA A 25 -9.17 5.02 11.04
CA ALA A 25 -8.70 5.90 12.12
C ALA A 25 -7.27 5.61 12.61
N SER A 26 -6.63 4.51 12.15
CA SER A 26 -5.25 4.17 12.50
C SER A 26 -4.67 3.06 11.61
N LEU A 27 -3.35 2.85 11.69
CA LEU A 27 -2.64 1.80 10.96
C LEU A 27 -3.06 0.38 11.34
N ALA A 28 -3.34 0.10 12.61
CA ALA A 28 -3.60 -1.26 13.07
C ALA A 28 -4.81 -1.93 12.38
N PRO A 29 -6.02 -1.33 12.35
CA PRO A 29 -7.17 -1.89 11.64
C PRO A 29 -6.94 -1.91 10.12
N PHE A 30 -6.26 -0.92 9.55
CA PHE A 30 -5.91 -0.90 8.12
C PHE A 30 -5.00 -2.07 7.75
N ASN A 31 -3.90 -2.27 8.48
CA ASN A 31 -2.95 -3.36 8.27
C ASN A 31 -3.63 -4.72 8.41
N LYS A 32 -4.50 -4.90 9.42
CA LYS A 32 -5.25 -6.14 9.63
C LYS A 32 -6.18 -6.43 8.44
N ALA A 33 -7.01 -5.46 8.05
CA ALA A 33 -7.94 -5.62 6.93
C ALA A 33 -7.20 -5.86 5.60
N PHE A 34 -6.14 -5.10 5.35
CA PHE A 34 -5.35 -5.24 4.13
C PHE A 34 -4.66 -6.61 4.06
N ARG A 35 -4.04 -7.08 5.15
CA ARG A 35 -3.45 -8.43 5.21
C ARG A 35 -4.50 -9.52 5.00
N ALA A 36 -5.68 -9.38 5.61
CA ALA A 36 -6.76 -10.35 5.43
C ALA A 36 -7.22 -10.47 3.96
N LEU A 37 -7.19 -9.36 3.20
CA LEU A 37 -7.60 -9.33 1.80
C LEU A 37 -6.50 -9.64 0.78
N THR A 38 -5.23 -9.46 1.14
CA THR A 38 -4.10 -9.52 0.20
C THR A 38 -3.05 -10.57 0.54
N GLY A 39 -3.08 -11.10 1.76
CA GLY A 39 -2.03 -11.96 2.31
C GLY A 39 -0.77 -11.22 2.76
N GLN A 40 -0.64 -9.91 2.49
CA GLN A 40 0.59 -9.15 2.71
C GLN A 40 0.33 -7.85 3.48
N SER A 41 1.37 -7.30 4.12
CA SER A 41 1.27 -5.95 4.69
C SER A 41 1.17 -4.92 3.55
N PRO A 42 0.56 -3.73 3.78
CA PRO A 42 0.54 -2.68 2.77
C PRO A 42 1.93 -2.24 2.31
N ARG A 43 2.91 -2.25 3.22
CA ARG A 43 4.31 -1.89 2.93
C ARG A 43 4.96 -2.92 2.02
N ASP A 44 4.84 -4.20 2.34
CA ASP A 44 5.39 -5.28 1.50
C ASP A 44 4.72 -5.29 0.12
N TYR A 45 3.39 -5.19 0.09
CA TYR A 45 2.65 -5.11 -1.17
C TYR A 45 3.12 -3.96 -2.06
N ARG A 46 3.36 -2.77 -1.49
CA ARG A 46 3.88 -1.62 -2.25
C ARG A 46 5.29 -1.87 -2.75
N ARG A 47 6.19 -2.34 -1.89
CA ARG A 47 7.59 -2.63 -2.24
C ARG A 47 7.65 -3.65 -3.39
N ASP A 48 7.03 -4.81 -3.21
CA ASP A 48 7.12 -5.93 -4.15
C ASP A 48 6.55 -5.55 -5.53
N ARG A 49 5.49 -4.72 -5.57
CA ARG A 49 4.91 -4.27 -6.83
C ARG A 49 5.77 -3.25 -7.55
N LEU A 50 6.37 -2.30 -6.85
CA LEU A 50 7.25 -1.30 -7.48
C LEU A 50 8.57 -1.92 -7.93
N GLU A 51 9.12 -2.86 -7.17
CA GLU A 51 10.31 -3.63 -7.57
C GLU A 51 10.03 -4.48 -8.81
N ASN A 52 8.87 -5.14 -8.87
CA ASN A 52 8.50 -5.95 -10.03
C ASN A 52 8.19 -5.10 -11.28
N ASP A 53 7.63 -3.91 -11.12
CA ASP A 53 7.39 -2.98 -12.24
C ASP A 53 8.73 -2.44 -12.80
N ALA A 54 9.66 -2.07 -11.91
CA ALA A 54 11.00 -1.64 -12.30
C ALA A 54 11.78 -2.76 -13.03
N ALA A 55 11.62 -4.02 -12.59
CA ALA A 55 12.25 -5.17 -13.23
C ALA A 55 11.66 -5.54 -14.60
N VAL A 56 10.43 -5.11 -14.93
CA VAL A 56 9.81 -5.32 -16.24
C VAL A 56 10.27 -4.27 -17.27
N LEU A 57 10.71 -3.09 -16.80
CA LEU A 57 11.15 -1.98 -17.64
C LEU A 57 12.68 -1.93 -17.86
N ALA A 58 13.45 -2.74 -17.13
CA ALA A 58 14.90 -2.88 -17.25
C ALA A 58 15.29 -4.02 -18.21
#